data_AF-A0ABD5Y5M0-F1
#
_entry.id   AF-A0ABD5Y5M0-F1
#
_cell.length_a   1.000
_cell.length_b   1.000
_cell.length_c   1.000
_cell.angle_alpha   90.00
_cell.angle_beta   90.00
_cell.angle_gamma   90.00
#
_symmetry.space_group_name_H-M   'P 1'
#
loop_
_entity.id
_entity.type
_entity.pdbx_description
1 polymer ?
#
loop_
_entity_poly.entity_id
_entity_poly.type
_entity_poly.pdbx_seq_one_letter_code
_entity_poly.pdbx_strand_id
1 'polypeptide(L)' 'MNVTNRFSDRLEPVGIAVGVLLVLVALGTLAGAPWTTKGDMLASAIQVFGAVATAGIGALLIWLSRTD' A
#
# COMPACT_ATOMS: atom_id res chain seq x y z
N MET A 1 10.78 -15.65 25.58
CA MET A 1 9.73 -14.95 24.82
C MET A 1 8.39 -15.31 25.42
N ASN A 2 7.71 -14.35 26.07
CA ASN A 2 6.44 -14.58 26.77
C ASN A 2 5.29 -14.41 25.75
N VAL A 3 4.53 -15.47 25.48
CA VAL A 3 3.48 -15.53 24.43
C VAL A 3 2.30 -14.58 24.64
N THR A 4 2.19 -13.96 25.82
CA THR A 4 1.11 -13.03 26.18
C THR A 4 1.22 -11.65 25.52
N ASN A 5 2.41 -11.18 25.13
CA ASN A 5 2.57 -9.85 24.50
C ASN A 5 2.01 -9.78 23.07
N ARG A 6 2.03 -10.88 22.30
CA ARG A 6 1.58 -10.89 20.89
C ARG A 6 0.10 -10.52 20.69
N PHE A 7 -0.70 -10.68 21.73
CA PHE A 7 -2.14 -10.37 21.70
C PHE A 7 -2.45 -8.97 22.25
N SER A 8 -1.45 -8.30 22.82
CA SER A 8 -1.57 -6.93 23.29
C SER A 8 -1.39 -5.93 22.14
N ASP A 9 -0.60 -6.29 21.12
CA ASP A 9 -0.45 -5.46 19.93
C ASP A 9 -1.61 -5.67 18.96
N ARG A 10 -2.64 -4.85 19.16
CA ARG A 10 -3.83 -4.83 18.29
C ARG A 10 -3.60 -4.07 17.00
N LEU A 11 -2.52 -3.29 16.91
CA LEU A 11 -2.25 -2.40 15.77
C LEU A 11 -1.40 -3.11 14.71
N GLU A 12 -0.53 -4.04 15.09
CA GLU A 12 0.25 -4.88 14.17
C GLU A 12 -0.63 -5.50 13.04
N PRO A 13 -1.69 -6.29 13.33
CA PRO A 13 -2.49 -6.90 12.27
C PRO A 13 -3.27 -5.89 11.43
N VAL A 14 -3.66 -4.76 12.02
CA VAL A 14 -4.37 -3.68 11.30
C VAL A 14 -3.43 -2.98 10.33
N GLY A 15 -2.22 -2.62 10.77
CA GLY A 15 -1.24 -1.94 9.93
C GLY A 15 -0.77 -2.81 8.77
N ILE A 16 -0.60 -4.12 9.00
CA ILE A 16 -0.31 -5.08 7.93
C ILE A 16 -1.50 -5.16 6.95
N ALA A 17 -2.73 -5.30 7.44
CA ALA A 17 -3.91 -5.40 6.57
C ALA A 17 -4.12 -4.13 5.71
N VAL A 18 -3.99 -2.95 6.33
CA VAL A 18 -4.08 -1.66 5.64
C VAL A 18 -2.94 -1.52 4.62
N GLY A 19 -1.71 -1.86 5.01
CA GLY A 19 -0.58 -1.77 4.11
C GLY A 19 -0.70 -2.69 2.89
N VAL A 20 -1.19 -3.93 3.08
CA VAL A 20 -1.50 -4.85 1.98
C VAL A 20 -2.60 -4.28 1.09
N LEU A 21 -3.67 -3.73 1.66
CA LEU A 21 -4.74 -3.10 0.89
C LEU A 21 -4.21 -1.98 0.00
N LEU A 22 -3.36 -1.10 0.52
CA LEU A 22 -2.78 0.00 -0.26
C LEU A 22 -1.93 -0.51 -1.43
N VAL A 23 -1.13 -1.56 -1.20
CA VAL A 23 -0.37 -2.21 -2.28
C VAL A 23 -1.31 -2.78 -3.35
N LEU A 24 -2.38 -3.45 -2.95
CA LEU A 24 -3.37 -4.00 -3.89
C LEU A 24 -4.10 -2.91 -4.68
N VAL A 25 -4.45 -1.79 -4.05
CA VAL A 25 -5.05 -0.63 -4.72
C VAL A 25 -4.11 -0.05 -5.77
N ALA A 26 -2.82 0.10 -5.42
CA ALA A 26 -1.81 0.56 -6.36
C ALA A 26 -1.66 -0.40 -7.55
N LEU A 27 -1.62 -1.71 -7.30
CA LEU A 27 -1.55 -2.72 -8.34
C LEU A 27 -2.79 -2.70 -9.25
N GLY A 28 -4.00 -2.62 -8.68
CA GLY A 28 -5.24 -2.51 -9.45
C GLY A 28 -5.27 -1.24 -10.31
N THR A 29 -4.76 -0.13 -9.76
CA THR A 29 -4.66 1.14 -10.50
C THR A 29 -3.72 1.02 -11.70
N LEU A 30 -2.56 0.40 -11.53
CA LEU A 30 -1.59 0.17 -12.61
C LEU A 30 -2.09 -0.88 -13.61
N ALA A 31 -2.78 -1.92 -13.16
CA ALA A 31 -3.38 -2.96 -13.99
C ALA A 31 -4.46 -2.39 -14.93
N GLY A 32 -5.15 -1.32 -14.52
CA GLY A 32 -6.04 -0.55 -15.38
C GLY A 32 -5.33 0.19 -16.53
N ALA A 33 -3.99 0.11 -16.61
CA ALA A 33 -3.16 0.68 -17.66
C ALA A 33 -3.56 2.12 -18.04
N PRO A 34 -3.50 3.08 -17.10
CA PRO A 34 -4.07 4.42 -17.29
C PRO A 34 -3.51 5.17 -18.51
N TRP A 35 -2.28 4.85 -18.93
CA TRP A 35 -1.63 5.37 -20.13
C TRP A 35 -2.24 4.88 -21.46
N THR A 36 -3.08 3.84 -21.42
CA THR A 36 -3.78 3.32 -22.61
C THR A 36 -5.20 3.87 -22.76
N THR A 37 -5.80 4.31 -21.65
CA THR A 37 -7.23 4.71 -21.60
C THR A 37 -7.42 6.22 -21.47
N LYS A 38 -6.40 6.97 -21.07
CA LYS A 38 -6.47 8.42 -20.94
C LYS A 38 -5.89 9.10 -22.18
N GLY A 39 -6.63 10.07 -22.71
CA GLY A 39 -6.16 10.93 -23.82
C GLY A 39 -5.10 11.96 -23.40
N ASP A 40 -4.87 12.15 -22.10
CA ASP A 40 -3.86 13.06 -21.57
C ASP A 40 -2.69 12.28 -20.92
N MET A 41 -1.51 12.48 -21.48
CA MET A 41 -0.26 11.86 -21.03
C MET A 41 0.17 12.39 -19.65
N LEU A 42 -0.06 13.66 -19.35
CA LEU A 42 0.34 14.27 -18.07
C LEU A 42 -0.52 13.71 -16.93
N ALA A 43 -1.85 13.66 -17.10
CA ALA A 43 -2.74 13.03 -16.14
C ALA A 43 -2.39 11.55 -15.89
N SER A 44 -2.01 10.83 -16.95
CA SER A 44 -1.57 9.42 -16.84
C SER A 44 -0.30 9.29 -16.00
N ALA A 45 0.70 10.14 -16.24
CA ALA A 45 1.95 10.13 -15.49
C ALA A 45 1.74 10.43 -14.00
N ILE A 46 0.93 11.45 -13.68
CA ILE A 46 0.57 11.78 -12.29
C ILE A 46 -0.11 10.60 -11.60
N GLN A 47 -1.02 9.91 -12.30
CA GLN A 47 -1.71 8.76 -11.72
C GLN A 47 -0.76 7.59 -11.44
N VAL A 48 0.15 7.29 -12.36
CA VAL A 48 1.16 6.23 -12.15
C VAL A 48 2.04 6.58 -10.95
N PHE A 49 2.51 7.83 -10.87
CA PHE A 49 3.27 8.30 -9.73
C PHE A 49 2.49 8.16 -8.41
N GLY A 50 1.22 8.56 -8.40
CA GLY A 50 0.34 8.41 -7.24
C GLY A 50 0.13 6.95 -6.82
N ALA A 51 0.01 6.04 -7.77
CA ALA A 51 -0.10 4.60 -7.50
C ALA A 51 1.20 4.06 -6.88
N VAL A 52 2.37 4.43 -7.42
CA VAL A 52 3.67 4.04 -6.86
C VAL A 52 3.85 4.58 -5.44
N ALA A 53 3.50 5.86 -5.20
CA ALA A 53 3.55 6.45 -3.86
C ALA A 53 2.63 5.70 -2.89
N THR A 54 1.43 5.32 -3.33
CA THR A 54 0.46 4.54 -2.52
C THR A 54 1.02 3.16 -2.16
N ALA A 55 1.64 2.46 -3.10
CA ALA A 55 2.34 1.20 -2.83
C ALA A 55 3.47 1.39 -1.81
N GLY A 56 4.24 2.47 -1.94
CA GLY A 56 5.31 2.83 -1.01
C GLY A 56 4.80 3.04 0.42
N ILE A 57 3.69 3.78 0.58
CA ILE A 57 3.03 3.97 1.88
C ILE A 57 2.56 2.63 2.45
N GLY A 58 1.94 1.77 1.63
CA GLY A 58 1.52 0.45 2.05
C GLY A 58 2.67 -0.44 2.54
N ALA A 59 3.78 -0.45 1.80
CA ALA A 59 4.98 -1.17 2.19
C ALA A 59 5.61 -0.61 3.49
N LEU A 60 5.63 0.72 3.65
CA LEU A 60 6.12 1.37 4.86
C LEU A 60 5.28 1.01 6.09
N LEU A 61 3.95 0.98 5.95
CA LEU A 61 3.06 0.55 7.03
C LEU A 61 3.31 -0.90 7.44
N ILE A 62 3.44 -1.82 6.48
CA ILE A 62 3.77 -3.23 6.78
C ILE A 62 5.12 -3.33 7.51
N TRP A 63 6.11 -2.53 7.08
CA TRP A 63 7.43 -2.53 7.70
C TRP A 63 7.38 -1.99 9.13
N LEU A 64 6.76 -0.84 9.36
CA LEU A 64 6.60 -0.26 10.72
C LEU A 64 5.88 -1.23 11.64
N SER A 65 4.75 -1.80 11.20
CA SER A 65 3.97 -2.75 12.00
C SER A 65 4.66 -4.07 12.31
N ARG A 66 5.79 -4.39 11.64
CA ARG A 66 6.61 -5.58 11.97
C ARG A 66 7.80 -5.25 12.86
N THR A 67 8.19 -3.98 12.92
CA THR A 67 9.43 -3.55 13.57
C THR A 67 9.17 -3.02 14.98
N ASP A 68 7.98 -2.47 15.22
CA ASP A 68 7.41 -2.27 16.57
C ASP A 68 6.78 -3.56 17.10
#